data_AF-A0A821XRE3-F1
#
_entry.id   AF-A0A821XRE3-F1
#
_cell.length_a   1.000
_cell.length_b   1.000
_cell.length_c   1.000
_cell.angle_alpha   90.00
_cell.angle_beta   90.00
_cell.angle_gamma   90.00
#
_symmetry.space_group_name_H-M   'P 1'
#
loop_
_entity.id
_entity.type
_entity.pdbx_description
1 polymer ?
#
loop_
_entity_poly.entity_id
_entity_poly.type
_entity_poly.pdbx_seq_one_letter_code
_entity_poly.pdbx_strand_id
1 'polypeptide(L)'
;MDTRPIINGEELNLDHTTVFLGITMDSKLQWSPHINGLAKRLSSAAYAVTKIRSLTDVDTARLVYFSYFHSLMTYGLLLWGHAADVETIFILQKRAIRAIYNLKCRESLRDKFKEINILTFPSQYIYENIMYVYKNSDKFTRIEHTHNVNTRNKRRLQFPRTRLSKVSNSFLGKGILFFNKIPEALLSLPFNIFKKCIKEKLCKKVYYKVNDYLVDKRAWD
;
A
#
# COMPACT_ATOMS: atom_id res chain seq x y z
N MET A 1 -35.09 -10.94 -8.59
CA MET A 1 -35.68 -11.86 -7.59
C MET A 1 -34.58 -12.20 -6.62
N ASP A 2 -34.63 -11.63 -5.41
CA ASP A 2 -33.66 -11.93 -4.35
C ASP A 2 -33.99 -13.31 -3.77
N THR A 3 -33.36 -14.35 -4.30
CA THR A 3 -33.38 -15.67 -3.69
C THR A 3 -32.51 -15.65 -2.45
N ARG A 4 -33.14 -15.68 -1.27
CA ARG A 4 -32.43 -15.87 0.00
C ARG A 4 -31.80 -17.27 0.00
N PRO A 5 -30.48 -17.39 0.19
CA PRO A 5 -29.83 -18.69 0.19
C PRO A 5 -30.27 -19.49 1.42
N ILE A 6 -30.75 -20.71 1.21
CA ILE A 6 -31.12 -21.66 2.26
C ILE A 6 -30.02 -22.72 2.33
N ILE A 7 -29.41 -22.91 3.49
CA ILE A 7 -28.46 -24.00 3.76
C ILE A 7 -29.00 -24.82 4.93
N ASN A 8 -29.09 -26.14 4.77
CA ASN A 8 -29.63 -27.07 5.78
C ASN A 8 -31.03 -26.72 6.33
N GLY A 9 -31.86 -26.06 5.51
CA GLY A 9 -33.21 -25.64 5.92
C GLY A 9 -33.27 -24.31 6.68
N GLU A 10 -32.14 -23.64 6.90
CA GLU A 10 -32.10 -22.29 7.50
C GLU A 10 -31.91 -21.21 6.43
N GLU A 11 -32.71 -20.14 6.50
CA GLU A 11 -32.50 -18.94 5.69
C GLU A 11 -31.26 -18.19 6.18
N LEU A 12 -30.30 -17.96 5.28
CA LEU A 12 -29.11 -17.16 5.59
C LEU A 12 -29.39 -15.68 5.39
N ASN A 13 -29.10 -14.90 6.43
CA ASN A 13 -29.06 -13.45 6.33
C ASN A 13 -27.80 -13.02 5.57
N LEU A 14 -27.99 -12.32 4.45
CA LEU A 14 -26.90 -11.70 3.72
C LEU A 14 -26.45 -10.44 4.47
N ASP A 15 -25.33 -10.54 5.20
CA ASP A 15 -24.71 -9.35 5.77
C ASP A 15 -23.93 -8.58 4.69
N HIS A 16 -24.08 -7.27 4.67
CA HIS A 16 -23.37 -6.39 3.73
C HIS A 16 -21.92 -6.15 4.14
N THR A 17 -21.56 -6.42 5.40
CA THR A 17 -20.21 -6.26 5.92
C THR A 17 -19.84 -7.40 6.86
N THR A 18 -18.60 -7.89 6.81
CA THR A 18 -18.11 -8.88 7.75
C THR A 18 -16.65 -8.63 8.12
N VAL A 19 -16.23 -9.06 9.30
CA VAL A 19 -14.83 -8.99 9.72
C VAL A 19 -14.18 -10.35 9.45
N PHE A 20 -13.17 -10.35 8.60
CA PHE A 20 -12.36 -11.53 8.31
C PHE A 20 -10.89 -11.22 8.56
N LEU A 21 -10.27 -11.98 9.47
CA LEU A 21 -8.88 -11.79 9.90
C LEU A 21 -8.57 -10.32 10.26
N GLY A 22 -9.47 -9.64 10.97
CA GLY A 22 -9.28 -8.25 11.38
C GLY A 22 -9.39 -7.20 10.26
N ILE A 23 -9.84 -7.59 9.06
CA ILE A 23 -10.18 -6.69 7.95
C ILE A 23 -11.69 -6.70 7.76
N THR A 24 -12.31 -5.52 7.65
CA THR A 24 -13.74 -5.40 7.36
C THR A 24 -13.98 -5.45 5.86
N MET A 25 -14.58 -6.54 5.38
CA MET A 25 -14.95 -6.72 3.99
C MET A 25 -16.40 -6.27 3.79
N ASP A 26 -16.64 -5.41 2.80
CA ASP A 26 -17.99 -5.09 2.34
C ASP A 26 -18.37 -5.92 1.11
N SER A 27 -19.66 -6.14 0.90
CA SER A 27 -20.21 -6.89 -0.24
C SER A 27 -19.77 -6.37 -1.62
N LYS A 28 -19.33 -5.11 -1.71
CA LYS A 28 -18.87 -4.49 -2.95
C LYS A 28 -17.33 -4.36 -3.05
N LEU A 29 -16.58 -4.79 -2.03
CA LEU A 29 -15.12 -4.65 -1.93
C LEU A 29 -14.64 -3.20 -2.16
N GLN A 30 -15.36 -2.23 -1.60
CA GLN A 30 -15.00 -0.80 -1.60
C GLN A 30 -14.12 -0.40 -0.41
N TRP A 31 -14.04 -1.23 0.64
CA TRP A 31 -13.17 -1.04 1.82
C TRP A 31 -13.45 0.20 2.67
N SER A 32 -14.46 1.03 2.36
CA SER A 32 -14.80 2.21 3.17
C SER A 32 -15.10 1.88 4.63
N PRO A 33 -15.87 0.82 4.98
CA PRO A 33 -16.07 0.44 6.38
C PRO A 33 -14.76 0.12 7.11
N HIS A 34 -13.85 -0.61 6.44
CA HIS A 34 -12.52 -0.92 6.97
C HIS A 34 -11.68 0.34 7.19
N ILE A 35 -11.62 1.23 6.20
CA ILE A 35 -10.85 2.48 6.29
C ILE A 35 -11.39 3.36 7.41
N ASN A 36 -12.70 3.48 7.56
CA ASN A 36 -13.30 4.25 8.64
C ASN A 36 -12.96 3.67 10.02
N GLY A 37 -13.02 2.35 10.18
CA GLY A 37 -12.59 1.68 11.41
C GLY A 37 -11.09 1.85 11.70
N LEU A 38 -10.26 1.68 10.67
CA LEU A 38 -8.81 1.83 10.76
C LEU A 38 -8.41 3.28 11.07
N ALA A 39 -9.07 4.27 10.46
CA ALA A 39 -8.82 5.68 10.70
C ALA A 39 -9.06 6.06 12.17
N LYS A 40 -10.09 5.51 12.82
CA LYS A 40 -10.32 5.71 14.26
C LYS A 40 -9.15 5.17 15.09
N ARG A 41 -8.70 3.94 14.80
CA ARG A 41 -7.57 3.30 15.49
C ARG A 41 -6.26 4.06 15.27
N LEU A 42 -5.99 4.47 14.05
CA LEU A 42 -4.81 5.27 13.70
C LEU A 42 -4.88 6.68 14.30
N SER A 43 -6.08 7.25 14.45
CA SER A 43 -6.24 8.52 15.15
C SER A 43 -5.80 8.40 16.62
N SER A 44 -6.25 7.35 17.30
CA SER A 44 -5.82 7.03 18.67
C SER A 44 -4.32 6.73 18.74
N ALA A 45 -3.77 5.98 17.78
CA ALA A 45 -2.34 5.71 17.71
C ALA A 45 -1.51 6.99 17.50
N ALA A 46 -1.95 7.90 16.64
CA ALA A 46 -1.30 9.18 16.44
C ALA A 46 -1.35 10.03 17.72
N TYR A 47 -2.46 9.99 18.47
CA TYR A 47 -2.54 10.67 19.76
C TYR A 47 -1.57 10.07 20.79
N ALA A 48 -1.45 8.74 20.84
CA ALA A 48 -0.49 8.07 21.71
C ALA A 48 0.96 8.48 21.37
N VAL A 49 1.31 8.55 20.08
CA VAL A 49 2.60 9.07 19.61
C VAL A 49 2.82 10.51 20.08
N THR A 50 1.82 11.39 19.95
CA THR A 50 1.91 12.77 20.43
C THR A 50 2.16 12.84 21.94
N LYS A 51 1.44 12.03 22.73
CA LYS A 51 1.61 12.02 24.19
C LYS A 51 2.97 11.48 24.61
N ILE A 52 3.43 10.40 23.98
CA ILE A 52 4.75 9.86 24.29
C ILE A 52 5.83 10.87 23.89
N ARG A 53 5.70 11.52 22.73
CA ARG A 53 6.64 12.57 22.33
C ARG A 53 6.68 13.76 23.30
N SER A 54 5.56 14.10 23.94
CA SER A 54 5.53 15.17 24.95
C SER A 54 6.28 14.82 26.25
N LEU A 55 6.55 13.54 26.49
CA LEU A 55 7.18 13.03 27.72
C LEU A 55 8.58 12.44 27.47
N THR A 56 8.94 12.18 26.22
CA THR A 56 10.15 11.44 25.82
C THR A 56 10.83 12.08 24.62
N ASP A 57 11.98 11.56 24.22
CA ASP A 57 12.76 12.01 23.07
C ASP A 57 12.14 11.58 21.71
N VAL A 58 12.77 12.03 20.63
CA VAL A 58 12.31 11.76 19.26
C VAL A 58 12.41 10.28 18.91
N ASP A 59 13.47 9.58 19.34
CA ASP A 59 13.72 8.20 18.96
C ASP A 59 12.71 7.26 19.62
N THR A 60 12.39 7.50 20.89
CA THR A 60 11.32 6.79 21.60
C THR A 60 9.96 6.98 20.91
N ALA A 61 9.59 8.22 20.57
CA ALA A 61 8.35 8.48 19.85
C ALA A 61 8.32 7.84 18.45
N ARG A 62 9.48 7.78 17.78
CA ARG A 62 9.65 7.13 16.48
C ARG A 62 9.51 5.61 16.57
N LEU A 63 10.03 4.99 17.64
CA LEU A 63 9.84 3.57 17.91
C LEU A 63 8.36 3.24 18.06
N VAL A 64 7.61 4.05 18.84
CA VAL A 64 6.16 3.89 19.02
C VAL A 64 5.41 4.07 17.70
N TYR A 65 5.82 5.03 16.87
CA TYR A 65 5.24 5.20 15.56
C TYR A 65 5.37 3.92 14.73
N PHE A 66 6.54 3.27 14.71
CA PHE A 66 6.71 2.04 13.95
C PHE A 66 6.00 0.84 14.57
N SER A 67 6.06 0.68 15.89
CA SER A 67 5.48 -0.48 16.59
C SER A 67 3.96 -0.44 16.60
N TYR A 68 3.34 0.74 16.69
CA TYR A 68 1.90 0.89 16.85
C TYR A 68 1.21 1.52 15.62
N PHE A 69 1.61 2.72 15.20
CA PHE A 69 0.92 3.40 14.10
C PHE A 69 1.17 2.71 12.76
N HIS A 70 2.44 2.46 12.43
CA HIS A 70 2.85 1.89 11.16
C HIS A 70 2.39 0.43 11.00
N SER A 71 2.51 -0.38 12.06
CA SER A 71 2.03 -1.77 12.05
C SER A 71 0.54 -1.87 11.70
N LEU A 72 -0.30 -1.04 12.33
CA LEU A 72 -1.73 -0.93 12.00
C LEU A 72 -1.96 -0.47 10.55
N MET A 73 -1.24 0.55 10.09
CA MET A 73 -1.37 1.11 8.75
C MET A 73 -0.94 0.13 7.66
N THR A 74 0.06 -0.71 7.92
CA THR A 74 0.56 -1.68 6.92
C THR A 74 -0.24 -2.98 6.88
N TYR A 75 -1.05 -3.26 7.90
CA TYR A 75 -1.81 -4.50 7.98
C TYR A 75 -2.83 -4.61 6.83
N GLY A 76 -2.68 -5.64 6.00
CA GLY A 76 -3.55 -5.85 4.84
C GLY A 76 -3.44 -4.78 3.75
N LEU A 77 -2.39 -3.95 3.76
CA LEU A 77 -2.25 -2.78 2.88
C LEU A 77 -2.37 -3.12 1.38
N LEU A 78 -1.96 -4.33 0.97
CA LEU A 78 -2.14 -4.81 -0.40
C LEU A 78 -3.63 -4.81 -0.82
N LEU A 79 -4.54 -5.17 0.08
CA LEU A 79 -5.96 -5.33 -0.24
C LEU A 79 -6.69 -4.00 -0.38
N TRP A 80 -6.54 -3.12 0.60
CA TRP A 80 -7.32 -1.88 0.71
C TRP A 80 -6.55 -0.62 0.30
N GLY A 81 -5.23 -0.70 0.07
CA GLY A 81 -4.36 0.46 -0.18
C GLY A 81 -4.64 1.26 -1.46
N HIS A 82 -5.52 0.77 -2.34
CA HIS A 82 -6.01 1.48 -3.53
C HIS A 82 -7.47 1.98 -3.41
N ALA A 83 -8.12 1.81 -2.26
CA ALA A 83 -9.48 2.30 -2.07
C ALA A 83 -9.55 3.85 -2.16
N ALA A 84 -10.75 4.40 -2.39
CA ALA A 84 -10.93 5.83 -2.60
C ALA A 84 -10.57 6.68 -1.37
N ASP A 85 -10.87 6.18 -0.17
CA ASP A 85 -10.80 6.93 1.08
C ASP A 85 -9.40 6.92 1.74
N VAL A 86 -8.38 6.37 1.06
CA VAL A 86 -7.03 6.19 1.63
C VAL A 86 -6.28 7.49 1.95
N GLU A 87 -6.69 8.62 1.38
CA GLU A 87 -6.10 9.93 1.73
C GLU A 87 -6.31 10.26 3.22
N THR A 88 -7.42 9.80 3.82
CA THR A 88 -7.65 9.98 5.27
C THR A 88 -6.55 9.34 6.10
N ILE A 89 -6.09 8.15 5.71
CA ILE A 89 -4.99 7.42 6.34
C ILE A 89 -3.68 8.18 6.16
N PHE A 90 -3.42 8.72 4.96
CA PHE A 90 -2.23 9.51 4.71
C PHE A 90 -2.20 10.82 5.52
N ILE A 91 -3.35 11.49 5.70
CA ILE A 91 -3.48 12.65 6.58
C ILE A 91 -3.12 12.29 8.02
N LEU A 92 -3.59 11.15 8.53
CA LEU A 92 -3.23 10.66 9.87
C LEU A 92 -1.74 10.34 9.99
N GLN A 93 -1.13 9.75 8.96
CA GLN A 93 0.32 9.52 8.92
C GLN A 93 1.10 10.83 9.03
N LYS A 94 0.72 11.84 8.23
CA LYS A 94 1.30 13.19 8.28
C LYS A 94 1.12 13.81 9.67
N ARG A 95 -0.03 13.64 10.32
CA ARG A 95 -0.29 14.13 11.68
C ARG A 95 0.64 13.49 12.71
N ALA A 96 0.79 12.16 12.67
CA ALA A 96 1.69 11.45 13.59
C ALA A 96 3.15 11.90 13.42
N ILE A 97 3.63 12.04 12.18
CA ILE A 97 5.01 12.48 11.91
C ILE A 97 5.23 13.93 12.36
N ARG A 98 4.26 14.83 12.14
CA ARG A 98 4.37 16.21 12.67
C ARG A 98 4.49 16.23 14.19
N ALA A 99 3.75 15.35 14.88
CA ALA A 99 3.83 15.26 16.33
C ALA A 99 5.22 14.82 16.80
N ILE A 100 5.83 13.81 16.16
CA ILE A 100 7.17 13.29 16.53
C ILE A 100 8.23 14.40 16.43
N TYR A 101 8.21 15.19 15.35
CA TYR A 101 9.24 16.19 15.06
C TYR A 101 8.83 17.63 15.42
N ASN A 102 7.73 17.82 16.15
CA ASN A 102 7.20 19.13 16.55
C ASN A 102 7.08 20.14 15.39
N LEU A 103 6.65 19.68 14.22
CA LEU A 103 6.55 20.49 13.02
C LEU A 103 5.26 21.33 13.00
N LYS A 104 5.32 22.50 12.36
CA LYS A 104 4.15 23.37 12.23
C LYS A 104 3.12 22.78 11.27
N CYS A 105 1.84 23.09 11.48
CA CYS A 105 0.74 22.55 10.68
C CYS A 105 0.87 22.78 9.17
N ARG A 106 1.43 23.94 8.77
CA ARG A 106 1.57 24.35 7.36
C ARG A 106 2.91 23.96 6.73
N GLU A 107 3.82 23.40 7.51
CA GLU A 107 5.14 23.02 7.01
C GLU A 107 5.05 21.81 6.07
N SER A 108 5.80 21.87 4.97
CA SER A 108 5.88 20.77 4.02
C SER A 108 6.61 19.59 4.65
N LEU A 109 5.97 18.42 4.64
CA LEU A 109 6.60 17.19 5.12
C LEU A 109 7.48 16.50 4.07
N ARG A 110 7.50 16.97 2.81
CA ARG A 110 8.15 16.25 1.72
C ARG A 110 9.64 16.03 1.99
N ASP A 111 10.34 17.08 2.39
CA ASP A 111 11.78 16.99 2.66
C ASP A 111 12.04 16.28 3.99
N LYS A 112 11.13 16.43 4.97
CA LYS A 112 11.22 15.67 6.21
C LYS A 112 11.12 14.17 5.99
N PHE A 113 10.21 13.71 5.10
CA PHE A 113 10.10 12.29 4.75
C PHE A 113 11.42 11.72 4.18
N LYS A 114 12.16 12.52 3.39
CA LYS A 114 13.48 12.14 2.87
C LYS A 114 14.50 12.04 4.00
N GLU A 115 14.57 13.06 4.84
CA GLU A 115 15.52 13.15 5.97
C GLU A 115 15.36 11.96 6.93
N ILE A 116 14.13 11.64 7.31
CA ILE A 116 13.82 10.62 8.32
C ILE A 116 13.77 9.20 7.76
N ASN A 117 13.93 9.05 6.44
CA ASN A 117 13.84 7.78 5.70
C ASN A 117 12.56 6.97 5.98
N ILE A 118 11.41 7.66 6.07
CA ILE A 118 10.10 7.04 6.21
C ILE A 118 9.36 7.11 4.87
N LEU A 119 8.77 5.99 4.44
CA LEU A 119 7.92 5.97 3.27
C LEU A 119 6.59 6.66 3.56
N THR A 120 6.15 7.51 2.64
CA THR A 120 4.77 7.99 2.61
C THR A 120 3.82 6.82 2.38
N PHE A 121 2.57 6.94 2.82
CA PHE A 121 1.56 5.89 2.62
C PHE A 121 1.49 5.38 1.16
N PRO A 122 1.41 6.24 0.11
CA PRO A 122 1.43 5.78 -1.27
C PRO A 122 2.72 5.04 -1.64
N SER A 123 3.88 5.51 -1.17
CA SER A 123 5.16 4.87 -1.43
C SER A 123 5.26 3.52 -0.71
N GLN A 124 4.70 3.38 0.49
CA GLN A 124 4.59 2.12 1.21
C GLN A 124 3.69 1.14 0.43
N TYR A 125 2.53 1.59 -0.06
CA TYR A 125 1.64 0.75 -0.87
C TYR A 125 2.32 0.25 -2.14
N ILE A 126 3.04 1.13 -2.87
CA ILE A 126 3.81 0.76 -4.06
C ILE A 126 4.89 -0.26 -3.69
N TYR A 127 5.64 0.00 -2.63
CA TYR A 127 6.69 -0.89 -2.13
C TYR A 127 6.15 -2.30 -1.81
N GLU A 128 5.06 -2.41 -1.04
CA GLU A 128 4.46 -3.71 -0.69
C GLU A 128 4.01 -4.47 -1.94
N ASN A 129 3.41 -3.79 -2.91
CA ASN A 129 2.98 -4.41 -4.17
C ASN A 129 4.17 -4.94 -4.98
N ILE A 130 5.25 -4.15 -5.11
CA ILE A 130 6.47 -4.59 -5.81
C ILE A 130 7.08 -5.80 -5.11
N MET A 131 7.19 -5.76 -3.77
CA MET A 131 7.74 -6.87 -3.00
C MET A 131 6.89 -8.14 -3.12
N TYR A 132 5.56 -8.00 -3.14
CA TYR A 132 4.63 -9.11 -3.32
C TYR A 132 4.84 -9.79 -4.68
N VAL A 133 4.91 -8.99 -5.74
CA VAL A 133 5.13 -9.48 -7.11
C VAL A 133 6.48 -10.15 -7.25
N TYR A 134 7.54 -9.54 -6.70
CA TYR A 134 8.89 -10.11 -6.75
C TYR A 134 8.96 -11.46 -6.02
N LYS A 135 8.34 -11.58 -4.84
CA LYS A 135 8.32 -12.84 -4.06
C LYS A 135 7.48 -13.95 -4.68
N ASN A 136 6.43 -13.58 -5.41
CA ASN A 136 5.49 -14.54 -6.01
C ASN A 136 5.64 -14.56 -7.53
N SER A 137 6.86 -14.35 -8.04
CA SER A 137 7.08 -14.14 -9.48
C SER A 137 6.57 -15.30 -10.33
N ASP A 138 6.54 -16.52 -9.77
CA ASP A 138 6.06 -17.74 -10.44
C ASP A 138 4.54 -17.74 -10.67
N LYS A 139 3.78 -16.97 -9.88
CA LYS A 139 2.31 -16.87 -10.02
C LYS A 139 1.88 -15.90 -11.12
N PHE A 140 2.81 -15.10 -11.65
CA PHE A 140 2.49 -14.09 -12.66
C PHE A 140 2.96 -14.57 -14.04
N THR A 141 2.04 -14.61 -14.99
CA THR A 141 2.38 -14.93 -16.38
C THR A 141 3.22 -13.81 -16.98
N ARG A 142 4.42 -14.14 -17.44
CA ARG A 142 5.26 -13.23 -18.24
C ARG A 142 4.84 -13.28 -19.69
N ILE A 143 5.00 -12.16 -20.40
CA ILE A 143 4.69 -12.05 -21.84
C ILE A 143 5.50 -13.05 -22.66
N GLU A 144 6.69 -13.45 -22.20
CA GLU A 144 7.51 -14.48 -22.84
C GLU A 144 6.83 -15.86 -22.97
N HIS A 145 5.89 -16.20 -22.09
CA HIS A 145 5.19 -17.47 -22.15
C HIS A 145 4.03 -17.48 -23.14
N THR A 146 3.59 -16.32 -23.64
CA THR A 146 2.46 -16.22 -24.57
C THR A 146 2.86 -15.99 -26.03
N HIS A 147 4.08 -15.54 -26.28
CA HIS A 147 4.58 -15.33 -27.64
C HIS A 147 6.03 -15.81 -27.78
N ASN A 148 6.28 -16.68 -28.77
CA ASN A 148 7.62 -17.18 -29.11
C ASN A 148 8.49 -16.15 -29.87
N VAL A 149 8.16 -14.86 -29.76
CA VAL A 149 8.80 -13.77 -30.49
C VAL A 149 9.57 -12.89 -29.52
N ASN A 150 10.87 -12.67 -29.79
CA ASN A 150 11.72 -11.78 -29.01
C ASN A 150 11.32 -10.32 -29.22
N THR A 151 10.39 -9.83 -28.42
CA THR A 151 10.02 -8.41 -28.39
C THR A 151 10.75 -7.69 -27.25
N ARG A 152 10.99 -6.38 -27.41
CA ARG A 152 11.57 -5.51 -26.35
C ARG A 152 10.85 -5.57 -24.99
N ASN A 153 9.63 -6.14 -24.93
CA ASN A 153 8.81 -6.26 -23.73
C ASN A 153 8.73 -7.68 -23.14
N LYS A 154 9.56 -8.63 -23.62
CA LYS A 154 9.48 -10.07 -23.29
C LYS A 154 9.43 -10.37 -21.78
N ARG A 155 10.17 -9.61 -20.95
CA ARG A 155 10.28 -9.80 -19.50
C ARG A 155 9.25 -9.01 -18.68
N ARG A 156 8.34 -8.27 -19.32
CA ARG A 156 7.22 -7.61 -18.62
C ARG A 156 6.19 -8.65 -18.22
N LEU A 157 5.58 -8.43 -17.06
CA LEU A 157 4.43 -9.19 -16.61
C LEU A 157 3.23 -8.85 -17.49
N GLN A 158 2.53 -9.89 -17.92
CA GLN A 158 1.34 -9.74 -18.73
C GLN A 158 0.19 -9.26 -17.85
N PHE A 159 -0.45 -8.18 -18.26
CA PHE A 159 -1.66 -7.74 -17.58
C PHE A 159 -2.79 -8.73 -17.87
N PRO A 160 -3.52 -9.23 -16.87
CA PRO A 160 -4.64 -10.14 -17.11
C PRO A 160 -5.71 -9.42 -17.92
N ARG A 161 -6.20 -10.03 -19.00
CA ARG A 161 -7.31 -9.50 -19.79
C ARG A 161 -8.60 -9.66 -18.98
N THR A 162 -8.99 -8.63 -18.25
CA THR A 162 -10.18 -8.67 -17.38
C THR A 162 -11.21 -7.65 -17.81
N ARG A 163 -12.47 -8.07 -17.93
CA ARG A 163 -13.60 -7.17 -18.20
C ARG A 163 -13.89 -6.22 -17.03
N LEU A 164 -13.55 -6.64 -15.80
CA LEU A 164 -13.89 -5.91 -14.58
C LEU A 164 -12.72 -5.03 -14.11
N SER A 165 -12.99 -3.74 -13.95
CA SER A 165 -12.04 -2.79 -13.37
C SER A 165 -11.58 -3.21 -11.97
N LYS A 166 -12.42 -3.92 -11.20
CA LYS A 166 -12.07 -4.42 -9.86
C LYS A 166 -10.82 -5.31 -9.86
N VAL A 167 -10.63 -6.15 -10.86
CA VAL A 167 -9.43 -7.01 -10.93
C VAL A 167 -8.21 -6.17 -11.30
N SER A 168 -8.35 -5.25 -12.26
CA SER A 168 -7.28 -4.32 -12.64
C SER A 168 -6.85 -3.38 -11.49
N ASN A 169 -7.79 -3.05 -10.59
CA ASN A 169 -7.59 -2.18 -9.45
C ASN A 169 -7.17 -2.92 -8.17
N SER A 170 -7.19 -4.26 -8.19
CA SER A 170 -6.64 -5.08 -7.12
C SER A 170 -5.10 -5.00 -7.08
N PHE A 171 -4.50 -5.51 -6.02
CA PHE A 171 -3.03 -5.63 -5.91
C PHE A 171 -2.41 -6.48 -7.02
N LEU A 172 -3.15 -7.41 -7.63
CA LEU A 172 -2.64 -8.18 -8.76
C LEU A 172 -2.43 -7.28 -9.98
N GLY A 173 -3.43 -6.47 -10.33
CA GLY A 173 -3.33 -5.53 -11.44
C GLY A 173 -2.35 -4.39 -11.15
N LYS A 174 -2.50 -3.72 -9.99
CA LYS A 174 -1.61 -2.61 -9.61
C LYS A 174 -0.17 -3.06 -9.40
N GLY A 175 0.05 -4.23 -8.81
CA GLY A 175 1.37 -4.82 -8.64
C GLY A 175 2.09 -5.02 -9.97
N ILE A 176 1.42 -5.57 -10.97
CA ILE A 176 1.96 -5.72 -12.33
C ILE A 176 2.35 -4.36 -12.91
N LEU A 177 1.48 -3.34 -12.79
CA LEU A 177 1.76 -1.99 -13.29
C LEU A 177 2.99 -1.37 -12.62
N PHE A 178 3.11 -1.52 -11.30
CA PHE A 178 4.26 -0.97 -10.58
C PHE A 178 5.55 -1.70 -10.92
N PHE A 179 5.50 -3.03 -10.99
CA PHE A 179 6.64 -3.88 -11.28
C PHE A 179 7.17 -3.69 -12.70
N ASN A 180 6.29 -3.57 -13.70
CA ASN A 180 6.66 -3.36 -15.10
C ASN A 180 7.40 -2.04 -15.37
N LYS A 181 7.38 -1.11 -14.40
CA LYS A 181 8.10 0.16 -14.49
C LYS A 181 9.55 0.05 -14.04
N ILE A 182 9.92 -1.03 -13.33
CA ILE A 182 11.25 -1.23 -12.77
C ILE A 182 12.23 -1.61 -13.89
N PRO A 183 13.41 -0.97 -13.97
CA PRO A 183 14.43 -1.34 -14.94
C PRO A 183 15.00 -2.74 -14.65
N GLU A 184 15.35 -3.45 -15.71
CA GLU A 184 15.83 -4.83 -15.64
C GLU A 184 17.09 -5.00 -14.78
N ALA A 185 17.97 -4.00 -14.78
CA ALA A 185 19.18 -3.99 -13.95
C ALA A 185 18.88 -4.10 -12.44
N LEU A 186 17.71 -3.64 -11.99
CA LEU A 186 17.29 -3.82 -10.59
C LEU A 186 16.66 -5.19 -10.35
N LEU A 187 15.99 -5.78 -11.35
CA LEU A 187 15.30 -7.06 -11.21
C LEU A 187 16.27 -8.23 -11.06
N SER A 188 17.49 -8.13 -11.60
CA SER A 188 18.54 -9.15 -11.48
C SER A 188 19.23 -9.16 -10.11
N LEU A 189 18.96 -8.19 -9.24
CA LEU A 189 19.61 -8.09 -7.93
C LEU A 189 19.07 -9.16 -6.96
N PRO A 190 19.90 -9.67 -6.04
CA PRO A 190 19.45 -10.51 -4.95
C PRO A 190 18.37 -9.83 -4.10
N PHE A 191 17.42 -10.61 -3.56
CA PHE A 191 16.25 -10.11 -2.85
C PHE A 191 16.56 -9.04 -1.79
N ASN A 192 17.59 -9.23 -0.96
CA ASN A 192 17.94 -8.29 0.10
C ASN A 192 18.44 -6.94 -0.44
N ILE A 193 19.23 -6.99 -1.51
CA ILE A 193 19.77 -5.79 -2.18
C ILE A 193 18.64 -5.08 -2.93
N PHE A 194 17.79 -5.84 -3.62
CA PHE A 194 16.60 -5.33 -4.30
C PHE A 194 15.67 -4.61 -3.30
N LYS A 195 15.30 -5.27 -2.21
CA LYS A 195 14.45 -4.72 -1.14
C LYS A 195 14.99 -3.38 -0.63
N LYS A 196 16.29 -3.31 -0.35
CA LYS A 196 16.95 -2.09 0.13
C LYS A 196 16.93 -0.99 -0.94
N CYS A 197 17.33 -1.30 -2.17
CA CYS A 197 17.41 -0.34 -3.27
C CYS A 197 16.05 0.27 -3.61
N ILE A 198 14.99 -0.55 -3.69
CA ILE A 198 13.63 -0.09 -3.95
C ILE A 198 13.16 0.85 -2.84
N LYS A 199 13.38 0.49 -1.57
CA LYS A 199 13.01 1.34 -0.44
C LYS A 199 13.74 2.69 -0.48
N GLU A 200 15.04 2.69 -0.74
CA GLU A 200 15.84 3.93 -0.82
C GLU A 200 15.38 4.84 -1.96
N LYS A 201 15.13 4.30 -3.15
CA LYS A 201 14.65 5.08 -4.30
C LYS A 201 13.26 5.70 -4.03
N LEU A 202 12.34 4.93 -3.44
CA LEU A 202 11.01 5.44 -3.08
C LEU A 202 11.08 6.50 -1.97
N CYS A 203 11.96 6.33 -0.97
CA CYS A 203 12.20 7.34 0.05
C CYS A 203 12.74 8.65 -0.53
N LYS A 204 13.58 8.61 -1.57
CA LYS A 204 14.14 9.81 -2.21
C LYS A 204 13.09 10.61 -3.01
N LYS A 205 12.17 9.93 -3.71
CA LYS A 205 11.16 10.57 -4.57
C LYS A 205 9.95 11.12 -3.79
N VAL A 206 9.53 10.46 -2.71
CA VAL A 206 8.43 10.89 -1.82
C VAL A 206 7.11 11.12 -2.58
N TYR A 207 6.51 10.05 -3.09
CA TYR A 207 5.23 10.13 -3.80
C TYR A 207 4.07 10.39 -2.84
N TYR A 208 3.21 11.38 -3.14
CA TYR A 208 2.01 11.68 -2.34
C TYR A 208 0.74 11.08 -2.95
N LYS A 209 0.79 10.69 -4.23
CA LYS A 209 -0.24 9.88 -4.87
C LYS A 209 0.40 8.73 -5.63
N VAL A 210 -0.34 7.64 -5.76
CA VAL A 210 0.06 6.49 -6.59
C VAL A 210 0.21 6.91 -8.06
N ASN A 211 -0.65 7.81 -8.54
CA ASN A 211 -0.58 8.31 -9.92
C ASN A 211 0.71 9.10 -10.19
N ASP A 212 1.26 9.81 -9.19
CA ASP A 212 2.53 10.52 -9.33
C ASP A 212 3.65 9.53 -9.70
N TYR A 213 3.67 8.36 -9.03
CA TYR A 213 4.60 7.29 -9.36
C TYR A 213 4.33 6.71 -10.75
N LEU A 214 3.08 6.53 -11.17
CA LEU A 214 2.77 5.95 -12.49
C LEU A 214 3.15 6.87 -13.65
N VAL A 215 3.00 8.19 -13.49
CA VAL A 215 3.32 9.19 -14.53
C VAL A 215 4.81 9.53 -14.60
N ASP A 216 5.56 9.36 -13.50
CA ASP A 216 6.98 9.74 -13.41
C ASP A 216 7.89 8.93 -14.35
N LYS A 217 8.28 9.50 -15.49
CA LYS A 217 9.15 8.82 -16.47
C LYS A 217 10.54 8.48 -15.93
N ARG A 218 11.00 9.18 -14.88
CA ARG A 218 12.31 9.04 -14.24
C ARG A 218 12.20 8.44 -12.83
N ALA A 219 11.20 7.59 -12.61
CA ALA A 219 10.94 7.01 -11.29
C ALA A 219 12.14 6.23 -10.72
N TRP A 220 12.95 5.65 -11.60
CA TRP A 220 14.08 4.78 -11.25
C TRP A 220 15.45 5.32 -11.65
N ASP A 221 15.52 6.54 -12.17
CA ASP A 221 16.76 7.26 -12.44
C ASP A 221 17.33 7.85 -11.13
#